data_AF-A0A3S2DNW1-F1
#
_entry.id   AF-A0A3S2DNW1-F1
#
_cell.length_a   1.000
_cell.length_b   1.000
_cell.length_c   1.000
_cell.angle_alpha   90.00
_cell.angle_beta   90.00
_cell.angle_gamma   90.00
#
_symmetry.space_group_name_H-M   'P 1'
#
loop_
_entity.id
_entity.type
_entity.pdbx_description
1 polymer ?
#
loop_
_entity_poly.entity_id
_entity_poly.type
_entity_poly.pdbx_seq_one_letter_code
_entity_poly.pdbx_strand_id
1 'polypeptide(L)'
;MSAQPALMEEIGSAAGRELNTQGLHADARRESLRLLALLSPSLLLVFAIIIVPIGWLFWLSLFDEAGGFSAANYARFFEQASYIKTFITTFKVAFIVTGACVLLGYPLAYMLSQLPRRAASICLIFVILPFWTSVLVRTYA
;
A
#
# COMPACT_ATOMS: atom_id res chain seq x y z
N MET A 1 -65.45 -3.71 -14.97
CA MET A 1 -64.95 -5.10 -15.06
C MET A 1 -64.04 -5.20 -16.29
N SER A 2 -62.86 -4.55 -16.26
CA SER A 2 -61.95 -4.48 -17.43
C SER A 2 -60.47 -4.16 -17.13
N ALA A 3 -60.01 -4.17 -15.86
CA ALA A 3 -58.65 -3.71 -15.51
C ALA A 3 -57.64 -4.83 -15.14
N GLN A 4 -58.04 -6.11 -15.23
CA GLN A 4 -57.24 -7.23 -14.71
C GLN A 4 -56.06 -7.75 -15.56
N PRO A 5 -56.00 -7.62 -16.91
CA PRO A 5 -54.91 -8.24 -17.68
C PRO A 5 -53.59 -7.46 -17.58
N ALA A 6 -53.63 -6.13 -17.45
CA ALA A 6 -52.42 -5.30 -17.37
C ALA A 6 -51.65 -5.50 -16.05
N LEU A 7 -52.35 -5.76 -14.94
CA LEU A 7 -51.70 -5.95 -13.64
C LEU A 7 -50.94 -7.30 -13.57
N MET A 8 -51.47 -8.35 -14.23
CA MET A 8 -50.81 -9.66 -14.29
C MET A 8 -49.54 -9.62 -15.15
N GLU A 9 -49.52 -8.81 -16.21
CA GLU A 9 -48.35 -8.59 -17.07
C GLU A 9 -47.26 -7.77 -16.37
N GLU A 10 -47.65 -6.73 -15.61
CA GLU A 10 -46.73 -5.92 -14.81
C GLU A 10 -46.09 -6.73 -13.68
N ILE A 11 -46.86 -7.57 -12.99
CA ILE A 11 -46.36 -8.48 -11.95
C ILE A 11 -45.43 -9.55 -12.54
N GLY A 12 -45.77 -10.12 -13.70
CA GLY A 12 -44.91 -11.08 -14.40
C GLY A 12 -43.58 -10.47 -14.88
N SER A 13 -43.63 -9.23 -15.38
CA SER A 13 -42.45 -8.46 -15.79
C SER A 13 -41.58 -8.04 -14.61
N ALA A 14 -42.19 -7.58 -13.51
CA ALA A 14 -41.49 -7.21 -12.28
C ALA A 14 -40.82 -8.43 -11.62
N ALA A 15 -41.53 -9.56 -11.50
CA ALA A 15 -40.97 -10.81 -10.97
C ALA A 15 -39.85 -11.36 -11.85
N GLY A 16 -40.00 -11.28 -13.18
CA GLY A 16 -38.93 -11.64 -14.12
C GLY A 16 -37.69 -10.74 -13.98
N ARG A 17 -37.88 -9.46 -13.69
CA ARG A 17 -36.79 -8.49 -13.47
C ARG A 17 -36.07 -8.73 -12.14
N GLU A 18 -36.80 -9.05 -11.07
CA GLU A 18 -36.23 -9.42 -9.77
C GLU A 18 -35.42 -10.72 -9.84
N LEU A 19 -35.95 -11.76 -10.49
CA LEU A 19 -35.22 -13.02 -10.73
C LEU A 19 -33.94 -12.79 -11.54
N ASN A 20 -33.97 -11.87 -12.51
CA ASN A 20 -32.81 -11.54 -13.34
C ASN A 20 -31.75 -10.74 -12.55
N THR A 21 -32.16 -9.82 -11.67
CA THR A 21 -31.23 -9.05 -10.82
C THR A 21 -30.48 -9.92 -9.80
N GLN A 22 -31.12 -10.95 -9.25
CA GLN A 22 -30.46 -11.88 -8.32
C GLN A 22 -29.41 -12.75 -9.02
N GLY A 23 -29.65 -13.14 -10.29
CA GLY A 23 -28.68 -13.88 -11.10
C GLY A 23 -27.42 -13.07 -11.42
N LEU A 24 -27.57 -11.79 -11.78
CA LEU A 24 -26.47 -10.88 -12.12
C LEU A 24 -25.46 -10.70 -10.95
N HIS A 25 -25.94 -10.65 -9.70
CA HIS A 25 -25.06 -10.53 -8.53
C HIS A 25 -24.29 -11.83 -8.21
N ALA A 26 -24.88 -12.99 -8.48
CA ALA A 26 -24.23 -14.29 -8.28
C ALA A 26 -23.07 -14.49 -9.27
N ASP A 27 -23.26 -14.06 -10.52
CA ASP A 27 -22.24 -14.13 -11.57
C ASP A 27 -21.08 -13.16 -11.32
N ALA A 28 -21.36 -11.93 -10.87
CA ALA A 28 -20.33 -10.94 -10.54
C ALA A 28 -19.36 -11.41 -9.43
N ARG A 29 -19.87 -12.16 -8.44
CA ARG A 29 -19.06 -12.72 -7.35
C ARG A 29 -18.15 -13.85 -7.84
N ARG A 30 -18.63 -14.65 -8.79
CA ARG A 30 -17.89 -15.75 -9.40
C ARG A 30 -16.82 -15.27 -10.37
N GLU A 31 -17.09 -14.17 -11.08
CA GLU A 31 -16.12 -13.46 -11.91
C GLU A 31 -15.02 -12.82 -11.05
N SER A 32 -15.40 -12.14 -9.96
CA SER A 32 -14.43 -11.58 -9.00
C SER A 32 -13.52 -12.65 -8.39
N LEU A 33 -14.06 -13.83 -8.06
CA LEU A 33 -13.27 -14.97 -7.57
C LEU A 33 -12.35 -15.57 -8.64
N ARG A 34 -12.74 -15.57 -9.92
CA ARG A 34 -11.88 -15.99 -11.04
C ARG A 34 -10.79 -14.98 -11.33
N LEU A 35 -11.10 -13.69 -11.26
CA LEU A 35 -10.12 -12.61 -11.36
C LEU A 35 -9.12 -12.68 -10.19
N LEU A 36 -9.61 -12.91 -8.96
CA LEU A 36 -8.78 -13.20 -7.78
C LEU A 36 -7.93 -14.46 -7.96
N ALA A 37 -8.47 -15.53 -8.54
CA ALA A 37 -7.72 -16.75 -8.83
C ALA A 37 -6.68 -16.56 -9.95
N LEU A 38 -6.86 -15.58 -10.85
CA LEU A 38 -5.85 -15.17 -11.84
C LEU A 38 -4.74 -14.31 -11.20
N LEU A 39 -5.09 -13.49 -10.20
CA LEU A 39 -4.16 -12.65 -9.44
C LEU A 39 -3.42 -13.43 -8.34
N SER A 40 -4.01 -14.52 -7.83
CA SER A 40 -3.47 -15.33 -6.74
C SER A 40 -2.09 -15.94 -7.00
N PRO A 41 -1.71 -16.45 -8.19
CA PRO A 41 -0.36 -16.97 -8.41
C PRO A 41 0.70 -15.87 -8.32
N SER A 42 0.38 -14.65 -8.79
CA SER A 42 1.31 -13.51 -8.72
C SER A 42 1.47 -13.02 -7.29
N LEU A 43 0.36 -12.86 -6.54
CA LEU A 43 0.39 -12.46 -5.13
C LEU A 43 1.12 -13.49 -4.26
N LEU A 44 0.85 -14.78 -4.47
CA LEU A 44 1.48 -15.86 -3.70
C LEU A 44 2.98 -15.91 -3.97
N LEU A 45 3.42 -15.71 -5.21
CA LEU A 45 4.84 -15.67 -5.56
C LEU A 45 5.56 -14.48 -4.90
N VAL A 46 4.98 -13.27 -4.94
CA VAL A 46 5.57 -12.10 -4.25
C VAL A 46 5.60 -12.31 -2.74
N PHE A 47 4.51 -12.85 -2.18
CA PHE A 47 4.43 -13.16 -0.76
C PHE A 47 5.51 -14.18 -0.35
N ALA A 48 5.69 -15.25 -1.13
CA ALA A 48 6.73 -16.24 -0.89
C ALA A 48 8.13 -15.62 -0.99
N ILE A 49 8.41 -14.80 -2.00
CA ILE A 49 9.70 -14.12 -2.16
C ILE A 49 10.04 -13.22 -0.97
N ILE A 50 9.05 -12.60 -0.34
CA ILE A 50 9.25 -11.74 0.85
C ILE A 50 9.34 -12.59 2.13
N ILE A 51 8.46 -13.57 2.31
CA ILE A 51 8.35 -14.35 3.54
C ILE A 51 9.52 -15.32 3.72
N VAL A 52 9.99 -15.96 2.65
CA VAL A 52 11.10 -16.93 2.72
C VAL A 52 12.38 -16.31 3.32
N PRO A 53 12.92 -15.17 2.82
CA PRO A 53 14.12 -14.58 3.41
C PRO A 53 13.87 -14.01 4.80
N ILE A 54 12.69 -13.47 5.09
CA ILE A 54 12.34 -12.98 6.43
C ILE A 54 12.28 -14.13 7.43
N GLY A 55 11.65 -15.25 7.07
CA GLY A 55 11.60 -16.44 7.91
C GLY A 55 12.99 -17.03 8.16
N TRP A 56 13.84 -17.04 7.13
CA TRP A 56 15.24 -17.44 7.26
C TRP A 56 16.02 -16.52 8.22
N LEU A 57 15.90 -15.20 8.05
CA LEU A 57 16.50 -14.20 8.93
C LEU A 57 15.99 -14.33 10.37
N PHE A 58 14.71 -14.59 10.55
CA PHE A 58 14.11 -14.81 11.86
C PHE A 58 14.68 -16.06 12.54
N TRP A 59 14.87 -17.14 11.79
CA TRP A 59 15.54 -18.35 12.28
C TRP A 59 16.98 -18.05 12.71
N LEU A 60 17.75 -17.36 11.85
CA LEU A 60 19.14 -16.97 12.16
C LEU A 60 19.24 -16.00 13.35
N SER A 61 18.22 -15.17 13.57
CA SER A 61 18.19 -14.24 14.71
C SER A 61 17.96 -14.92 16.06
N LEU A 62 17.37 -16.13 16.08
CA LEU A 62 17.03 -16.86 17.31
C LEU A 62 18.09 -17.90 17.71
N PHE A 63 18.88 -18.40 16.77
CA PHE A 63 19.90 -19.43 17.00
C PHE A 63 21.30 -18.85 16.83
N ASP A 64 22.15 -19.01 17.86
CA ASP A 64 23.57 -18.64 17.80
C ASP A 64 24.39 -19.74 17.09
N GLU A 65 25.62 -19.43 16.63
CA GLU A 65 26.50 -20.39 15.91
C GLU A 65 26.79 -21.68 16.72
N ALA A 66 26.64 -21.60 18.05
CA ALA A 66 26.85 -22.71 18.99
C ALA A 66 25.57 -23.50 19.35
N GLY A 67 24.41 -23.21 18.74
CA GLY A 67 23.15 -23.91 19.00
C GLY A 67 22.43 -23.51 20.31
N GLY A 68 22.88 -22.44 20.98
CA GLY A 68 22.21 -21.85 22.14
C GLY A 68 21.08 -20.88 21.74
N PHE A 69 20.09 -20.71 22.63
CA PHE A 69 19.05 -19.69 22.47
C PHE A 69 19.67 -18.28 22.51
N SER A 70 19.51 -17.52 21.42
CA SER A 70 20.25 -16.29 21.13
C SER A 70 19.67 -15.03 21.80
N ALA A 71 19.19 -15.12 23.04
CA ALA A 71 18.77 -13.93 23.80
C ALA A 71 19.93 -12.91 23.99
N ALA A 72 21.17 -13.39 23.92
CA ALA A 72 22.38 -12.57 23.95
C ALA A 72 22.53 -11.67 22.71
N ASN A 73 22.05 -12.05 21.52
CA ASN A 73 22.11 -11.21 20.32
C ASN A 73 21.24 -9.95 20.47
N TYR A 74 20.06 -10.12 21.08
CA TYR A 74 19.17 -9.00 21.38
C TYR A 74 19.71 -8.14 22.52
N ALA A 75 20.37 -8.72 23.53
CA ALA A 75 21.02 -7.96 24.60
C ALA A 75 22.17 -7.09 24.08
N ARG A 76 23.00 -7.60 23.15
CA ARG A 76 24.08 -6.82 22.51
C ARG A 76 23.58 -5.63 21.71
N PHE A 77 22.37 -5.71 21.16
CA PHE A 77 21.73 -4.57 20.48
C PHE A 77 21.48 -3.40 21.43
N PHE A 78 21.09 -3.68 22.69
CA PHE A 78 20.87 -2.64 23.71
C PHE A 78 22.16 -2.20 24.42
N GLU A 79 23.17 -3.07 24.55
CA GLU A 79 24.44 -2.72 25.19
C GLU A 79 25.34 -1.83 24.31
N GLN A 80 25.27 -1.97 22.98
CA GLN A 80 26.07 -1.16 22.08
C GLN A 80 25.40 0.20 21.82
N ALA A 81 25.92 1.23 22.48
CA ALA A 81 25.49 2.63 22.33
C ALA A 81 25.43 3.12 20.88
N SER A 82 26.21 2.53 19.96
CA SER A 82 26.19 2.87 18.53
C SER A 82 24.86 2.52 17.85
N TYR A 83 24.27 1.35 18.16
CA TYR A 83 22.99 0.93 17.58
C TYR A 83 21.85 1.81 18.08
N ILE A 84 21.80 2.08 19.39
CA ILE A 84 20.81 3.00 19.98
C ILE A 84 20.95 4.42 19.41
N LYS A 85 22.17 4.94 19.29
CA LYS A 85 22.42 6.26 18.69
C LYS A 85 21.92 6.33 17.25
N THR A 86 22.14 5.28 16.47
CA THR A 86 21.68 5.20 15.08
C THR A 86 20.16 5.17 15.02
N PHE A 87 19.52 4.33 15.85
CA PHE A 87 18.07 4.24 15.96
C PHE A 87 17.42 5.59 16.28
N ILE A 88 17.92 6.27 17.33
CA ILE A 88 17.42 7.60 17.72
C ILE A 88 17.68 8.63 16.62
N THR A 89 18.84 8.57 15.95
CA THR A 89 19.16 9.48 14.85
C THR A 89 18.18 9.31 13.69
N THR A 90 17.87 8.07 13.29
CA THR A 90 16.91 7.78 12.22
C THR A 90 15.51 8.30 12.57
N PHE A 91 15.04 8.08 13.80
CA PHE A 91 13.77 8.63 14.26
C PHE A 91 13.77 10.15 14.25
N LYS A 92 14.82 10.78 14.78
CA LYS A 92 14.96 12.24 14.81
C LYS A 92 14.95 12.84 13.40
N VAL A 93 15.71 12.25 12.48
CA VAL A 93 15.73 12.66 11.07
C VAL A 93 14.35 12.48 10.44
N ALA A 94 13.68 11.35 10.65
CA ALA A 94 12.34 11.11 10.13
C ALA A 94 11.35 12.18 10.61
N PHE A 95 11.33 12.48 11.91
CA PHE A 95 10.46 13.52 12.47
C PHE A 95 10.74 14.91 11.91
N ILE A 96 12.01 15.30 11.83
CA ILE A 96 12.42 16.60 11.26
C ILE A 96 11.99 16.68 9.80
N VAL A 97 12.23 15.63 9.01
CA VAL A 97 11.86 15.58 7.58
C VAL A 97 10.35 15.60 7.42
N THR A 98 9.59 14.80 8.17
CA THR A 98 8.12 14.83 8.13
C THR A 98 7.59 16.21 8.48
N GLY A 99 8.10 16.84 9.54
CA GLY A 99 7.71 18.20 9.93
C GLY A 99 8.03 19.22 8.83
N ALA A 100 9.23 19.16 8.25
CA ALA A 100 9.62 20.02 7.14
C ALA A 100 8.77 19.79 5.88
N CYS A 101 8.44 18.54 5.55
CA CYS A 101 7.56 18.20 4.44
C CYS A 101 6.15 18.75 4.63
N VAL A 102 5.60 18.70 5.84
CA VAL A 102 4.29 19.32 6.13
C VAL A 102 4.39 20.83 6.04
N LEU A 103 5.41 21.43 6.65
CA LEU A 103 5.60 22.87 6.69
C LEU A 103 5.84 23.49 5.30
N LEU A 104 6.55 22.80 4.42
CA LEU A 104 6.83 23.25 3.05
C LEU A 104 5.77 22.77 2.05
N GLY A 105 5.26 21.55 2.21
CA GLY A 105 4.28 20.94 1.32
C GLY A 105 2.91 21.57 1.44
N TYR A 106 2.49 21.96 2.64
CA TYR A 106 1.20 22.64 2.87
C TYR A 106 1.10 24.00 2.13
N PRO A 107 2.05 24.95 2.28
CA PRO A 107 2.00 26.20 1.53
C PRO A 107 2.16 25.97 0.03
N LEU A 108 2.97 24.99 -0.40
CA LEU A 108 3.05 24.60 -1.82
C LEU A 108 1.70 24.14 -2.37
N ALA A 109 0.99 23.26 -1.65
CA ALA A 109 -0.33 22.78 -2.05
C ALA A 109 -1.36 23.92 -2.10
N TYR A 110 -1.32 24.84 -1.13
CA TYR A 110 -2.19 26.01 -1.07
C TYR A 110 -1.92 27.04 -2.18
N MET A 111 -0.66 27.23 -2.55
CA MET A 111 -0.29 28.04 -3.72
C MET A 111 -0.76 27.35 -5.01
N LEU A 112 -0.54 26.05 -5.15
CA LEU A 112 -1.00 25.29 -6.32
C LEU A 112 -2.51 25.35 -6.52
N SER A 113 -3.31 25.37 -5.44
CA SER A 113 -4.77 25.49 -5.55
C SER A 113 -5.25 26.85 -6.06
N GLN A 114 -4.41 27.89 -5.98
CA GLN A 114 -4.74 29.25 -6.43
C GLN A 114 -4.14 29.60 -7.80
N LEU A 115 -3.17 28.82 -8.31
CA LEU A 115 -2.49 29.10 -9.57
C LEU A 115 -3.17 28.42 -10.78
N PRO A 116 -3.01 28.98 -12.00
CA PRO A 116 -3.51 28.36 -13.22
C PRO A 116 -2.85 26.99 -13.48
N ARG A 117 -3.63 26.03 -14.02
CA ARG A 117 -3.26 24.61 -14.19
C ARG A 117 -1.87 24.38 -14.81
N ARG A 118 -1.43 25.26 -15.73
CA ARG A 118 -0.11 25.16 -16.38
C ARG A 118 1.07 25.38 -15.42
N ALA A 119 0.97 26.34 -14.51
CA ALA A 119 2.05 26.64 -13.55
C ALA A 119 2.16 25.54 -12.47
N ALA A 120 1.02 25.00 -12.02
CA ALA A 120 0.97 23.88 -11.09
C ALA A 120 1.68 22.63 -11.64
N SER A 121 1.43 22.27 -12.91
CA SER A 121 2.08 21.13 -13.57
C SER A 121 3.61 21.30 -13.65
N ILE A 122 4.11 22.52 -13.93
CA ILE A 122 5.56 22.79 -14.00
C ILE A 122 6.23 22.63 -12.63
N CYS A 123 5.62 23.16 -11.56
CA CYS A 123 6.10 22.94 -10.19
C CYS A 123 6.16 21.45 -9.84
N LEU A 124 5.15 20.67 -10.22
CA LEU A 124 5.06 19.25 -9.92
C LEU A 124 6.15 18.43 -10.65
N ILE A 125 6.48 18.80 -11.90
CA ILE A 125 7.62 18.25 -12.64
C ILE A 125 8.94 18.56 -11.92
N PHE A 126 9.12 19.79 -11.43
CA PHE A 126 10.32 20.21 -10.70
C PHE A 126 10.52 19.45 -9.38
N VAL A 127 9.44 18.99 -8.74
CA VAL A 127 9.48 18.15 -7.53
C VAL A 127 9.75 16.67 -7.86
N ILE A 128 9.30 16.18 -9.01
CA ILE A 128 9.55 14.79 -9.45
C ILE A 128 10.97 14.61 -10.00
N LEU A 129 11.59 15.63 -10.60
CA LEU A 129 12.98 15.59 -11.07
C LEU A 129 14.01 15.16 -9.98
N PRO A 130 14.00 15.71 -8.75
CA PRO A 130 14.89 15.26 -7.67
C PRO A 130 14.56 13.86 -7.14
N PHE A 131 13.35 13.36 -7.42
CA PHE A 131 12.98 11.97 -7.15
C PHE A 131 13.53 11.01 -8.21
N TRP A 132 13.56 11.43 -9.48
CA TRP A 132 14.18 10.66 -10.58
C TRP A 132 15.71 10.68 -10.55
N THR A 133 16.32 11.75 -10.02
CA THR A 133 17.77 11.81 -9.80
C THR A 133 18.12 11.03 -8.54
N SER A 134 18.45 9.75 -8.76
CA SER A 134 18.81 8.76 -7.75
C SER A 134 19.74 9.33 -6.68
N VAL A 135 19.49 8.92 -5.42
CA VAL A 135 20.28 9.26 -4.22
C VAL A 135 21.78 9.16 -4.46
N LEU A 136 22.20 8.23 -5.34
CA LEU A 136 23.59 8.05 -5.78
C LEU A 136 24.27 9.37 -6.17
N VAL A 137 23.68 10.21 -7.02
CA VAL A 137 24.31 11.49 -7.45
C VAL A 137 24.50 12.44 -6.27
N ARG A 138 23.58 12.41 -5.30
CA ARG A 138 23.60 13.27 -4.11
C ARG A 138 24.56 12.79 -3.03
N THR A 139 24.94 11.50 -3.05
CA THR A 139 25.86 10.89 -2.08
C THR A 139 27.28 10.71 -2.61
N TYR A 140 27.51 10.80 -3.92
CA TYR A 140 28.83 10.63 -4.55
C TYR A 140 29.53 11.95 -4.91
N ALA A 141 28.89 13.10 -4.73
CA ALA A 141 29.48 14.44 -4.93
C ALA A 141 29.78 15.09 -3.56
#